data_AF-A0A9D7SAQ6-F1
#
_entry.id   AF-A0A9D7SAQ6-F1
#
_cell.length_a   1.000
_cell.length_b   1.000
_cell.length_c   1.000
_cell.angle_alpha   90.00
_cell.angle_beta   90.00
_cell.angle_gamma   90.00
#
_symmetry.space_group_name_H-M   'P 1'
#
loop_
_entity.id
_entity.type
_entity.pdbx_description
1 polymer ?
#
loop_
_entity_poly.entity_id
_entity_poly.type
_entity_poly.pdbx_seq_one_letter_code
_entity_poly.pdbx_strand_id
1 'polypeptide(L)'
;MGLDIGHFRATIEKPKDKSFFGNVVLQNEYRGFNVPYSYFNDYIQDVEYLLLIKQLVIPRSYKYYKYCCKDYKDNKLFNVIFPINDRYIEYKIKQFDFKYSKNGFVRREGNSQLSVRTIAYYDLRTIKGFYYEYIGDQRKGMGAKFNKFCHPEIFNWVGIENFYEAYESIEFDELRGDTFQDYNERLVNFKENFIDKYIEGASYMTVSY
;
A
#
# COMPACT_ATOMS: atom_id res chain seq x y z
N MET A 1 -12.18 -12.73 -10.88
CA MET A 1 -11.40 -11.93 -9.92
C MET A 1 -11.08 -10.62 -10.61
N GLY A 2 -11.37 -9.49 -9.97
CA GLY A 2 -11.16 -8.18 -10.58
C GLY A 2 -9.69 -7.82 -10.41
N LEU A 3 -8.95 -7.76 -11.50
CA LEU A 3 -7.61 -7.20 -11.51
C LEU A 3 -7.78 -5.68 -11.43
N ASP A 4 -7.20 -5.09 -10.39
CA ASP A 4 -7.14 -3.65 -10.22
C ASP A 4 -5.73 -3.20 -10.58
N ILE A 5 -5.64 -2.16 -11.41
CA ILE A 5 -4.39 -1.57 -11.84
C ILE A 5 -4.31 -0.15 -11.29
N GLY A 6 -3.22 0.20 -10.64
CA GLY A 6 -2.94 1.58 -10.21
C GLY A 6 -1.74 2.16 -10.94
N HIS A 7 -1.82 3.42 -11.35
CA HIS A 7 -0.69 4.22 -11.80
C HIS A 7 -0.17 5.07 -10.65
N PHE A 8 1.13 4.96 -10.40
CA PHE A 8 1.87 5.75 -9.43
C PHE A 8 3.06 6.43 -10.09
N ARG A 9 3.52 7.51 -9.47
CA ARG A 9 4.66 8.28 -9.94
C ARG A 9 5.61 8.58 -8.80
N ALA A 10 6.89 8.27 -8.99
CA ALA A 10 7.95 8.68 -8.07
C ALA A 10 8.07 10.21 -8.03
N THR A 11 8.35 10.77 -6.86
CA THR A 11 8.45 12.21 -6.66
C THR A 11 9.49 12.57 -5.60
N ILE A 12 10.06 13.77 -5.73
CA ILE A 12 10.89 14.35 -4.69
C ILE A 12 10.05 14.95 -3.56
N GLU A 13 8.78 15.25 -3.83
CA GLU A 13 7.90 15.91 -2.88
C GLU A 13 7.47 14.97 -1.76
N LYS A 14 7.70 15.41 -0.53
CA LYS A 14 7.20 14.73 0.64
C LYS A 14 5.66 14.75 0.63
N PRO A 15 4.99 13.62 0.88
CA PRO A 15 3.53 13.56 0.97
C PRO A 15 3.00 14.59 1.98
N LYS A 16 2.02 15.39 1.54
CA LYS A 16 1.39 16.41 2.39
C LYS A 16 0.61 15.79 3.55
N ASP A 17 0.12 14.58 3.36
CA ASP A 17 -0.66 13.88 4.36
C ASP A 17 0.26 13.25 5.41
N LYS A 18 0.00 13.54 6.69
CA LYS A 18 0.81 13.04 7.82
C LYS A 18 0.62 11.53 8.06
N SER A 19 -0.03 10.82 7.15
CA SER A 19 -0.09 9.36 7.10
C SER A 19 1.21 8.80 6.50
N PHE A 20 2.34 9.10 7.16
CA PHE A 20 3.74 8.72 6.86
C PHE A 20 4.06 7.23 6.53
N PHE A 21 3.05 6.38 6.34
CA PHE A 21 3.21 4.94 6.10
C PHE A 21 3.04 4.50 4.65
N GLY A 22 2.34 5.28 3.82
CA GLY A 22 1.90 4.76 2.53
C GLY A 22 2.90 4.99 1.42
N ASN A 23 3.36 6.22 1.28
CA ASN A 23 3.79 6.72 -0.02
C ASN A 23 5.32 6.76 -0.18
N VAL A 24 5.98 5.66 0.19
CA VAL A 24 7.43 5.52 0.14
C VAL A 24 7.81 4.15 -0.43
N VAL A 25 8.79 4.12 -1.32
CA VAL A 25 9.51 2.90 -1.70
C VAL A 25 10.94 3.00 -1.17
N LEU A 26 11.31 2.09 -0.27
CA LEU A 26 12.65 2.04 0.31
C LEU A 26 13.60 1.19 -0.54
N GLN A 27 14.87 1.58 -0.62
CA GLN A 27 15.87 0.86 -1.40
C GLN A 27 16.04 -0.59 -0.94
N ASN A 28 16.02 -0.84 0.37
CA ASN A 28 16.17 -2.19 0.95
C ASN A 28 14.90 -3.05 0.85
N GLU A 29 13.77 -2.44 0.49
CA GLU A 29 12.49 -3.13 0.28
C GLU A 29 12.11 -3.17 -1.20
N TYR A 30 12.98 -2.67 -2.08
CA TYR A 30 12.71 -2.60 -3.52
C TYR A 30 12.67 -4.00 -4.14
N ARG A 31 11.46 -4.43 -4.52
CA ARG A 31 11.19 -5.73 -5.12
C ARG A 31 9.93 -5.68 -5.97
N GLY A 32 9.84 -6.63 -6.90
CA GLY A 32 8.66 -6.81 -7.76
C GLY A 32 8.45 -5.72 -8.80
N PHE A 33 9.52 -5.02 -9.17
CA PHE A 33 9.58 -4.17 -10.36
C PHE A 33 10.22 -4.95 -11.51
N ASN A 34 9.80 -4.68 -12.75
CA ASN A 34 10.42 -5.24 -13.97
C ASN A 34 11.73 -4.53 -14.38
N VAL A 35 12.22 -3.59 -13.58
CA VAL A 35 13.43 -2.78 -13.81
C VAL A 35 14.28 -2.71 -12.53
N PRO A 36 15.59 -2.39 -12.60
CA PRO A 36 16.40 -2.16 -11.42
C PRO A 36 16.01 -0.85 -10.71
N TYR A 37 16.38 -0.74 -9.42
CA TYR A 37 16.12 0.46 -8.61
C TYR A 37 16.65 1.75 -9.24
N SER A 38 17.76 1.66 -9.98
CA SER A 38 18.39 2.79 -10.68
C SER A 38 17.54 3.40 -11.79
N TYR A 39 16.44 2.76 -12.20
CA TYR A 39 15.47 3.37 -13.11
C TYR A 39 14.91 4.68 -12.53
N PHE A 40 14.77 4.77 -11.20
CA PHE A 40 14.23 5.94 -10.51
C PHE A 40 15.30 6.93 -10.02
N ASN A 41 16.50 6.92 -10.60
CA ASN A 41 17.67 7.64 -10.09
C ASN A 41 17.42 9.12 -9.72
N ASP A 42 16.62 9.83 -10.52
CA ASP A 42 16.31 11.25 -10.31
C ASP A 42 15.41 11.53 -9.09
N TYR A 43 14.78 10.48 -8.54
CA TYR A 43 13.87 10.55 -7.39
C TYR A 43 14.45 9.93 -6.11
N ILE A 44 15.58 9.22 -6.22
CA ILE A 44 16.25 8.57 -5.09
C ILE A 44 16.81 9.62 -4.14
N GLN A 45 16.31 9.61 -2.90
CA GLN A 45 16.66 10.58 -1.88
C GLN A 45 16.62 9.96 -0.48
N ASP A 46 16.87 10.78 0.52
CA ASP A 46 16.68 10.43 1.92
C ASP A 46 15.24 10.74 2.31
N VAL A 47 14.45 9.71 2.62
CA VAL A 47 13.02 9.81 2.92
C VAL A 47 12.74 9.56 4.39
N GLU A 48 11.74 10.24 4.92
CA GLU A 48 11.24 9.99 6.27
C GLU A 48 10.34 8.75 6.27
N TYR A 49 10.65 7.80 7.13
CA TYR A 49 9.93 6.53 7.26
C TYR A 49 9.71 6.17 8.72
N LEU A 50 8.50 5.66 9.03
CA LEU A 50 8.12 5.24 10.38
C LEU A 50 8.34 3.74 10.53
N LEU A 51 9.40 3.35 11.23
CA LEU A 51 9.66 1.94 11.53
C LEU A 51 8.85 1.50 12.76
N LEU A 52 8.05 0.43 12.63
CA LEU A 52 7.28 -0.10 13.74
C LEU A 52 8.20 -0.68 14.82
N ILE A 53 8.13 -0.10 16.03
CA ILE A 53 8.86 -0.61 17.20
C ILE A 53 8.02 -1.61 17.97
N LYS A 54 6.77 -1.25 18.25
CA LYS A 54 5.86 -2.11 18.99
C LYS A 54 4.41 -1.71 18.76
N GLN A 55 3.52 -2.70 18.70
CA GLN A 55 2.08 -2.50 18.61
C GLN A 55 1.33 -3.31 19.67
N LEU A 56 0.46 -2.64 20.41
CA LEU A 56 -0.56 -3.24 21.25
C LEU A 56 -1.83 -3.43 20.41
N VAL A 57 -2.35 -4.64 20.39
CA VAL A 57 -3.55 -5.05 19.65
C VAL A 57 -4.63 -5.41 20.65
N ILE A 58 -5.79 -4.76 20.55
CA ILE A 58 -6.90 -4.84 21.49
C ILE A 58 -8.17 -5.20 20.72
N PRO A 59 -8.43 -6.50 20.49
CA PRO A 59 -9.58 -6.98 19.72
C PRO A 59 -10.86 -6.86 20.54
N ARG A 60 -11.95 -6.28 20.02
CA ARG A 60 -13.20 -6.08 20.79
C ARG A 60 -13.97 -7.35 21.16
N SER A 61 -13.60 -8.51 20.62
CA SER A 61 -14.27 -9.78 20.91
C SER A 61 -13.31 -10.95 20.96
N TYR A 62 -13.75 -12.04 21.60
CA TYR A 62 -12.97 -13.26 21.71
C TYR A 62 -12.69 -13.93 20.36
N LYS A 63 -13.64 -13.80 19.43
CA LYS A 63 -13.48 -14.23 18.03
C LYS A 63 -12.25 -13.55 17.40
N TYR A 64 -12.17 -12.21 17.47
CA TYR A 64 -11.04 -11.46 16.92
C TYR A 64 -9.74 -11.68 17.70
N TYR A 65 -9.82 -11.89 19.01
CA TYR A 65 -8.65 -12.26 19.80
C TYR A 65 -7.98 -13.53 19.31
N LYS A 66 -8.76 -14.59 19.03
CA LYS A 66 -8.21 -15.83 18.45
C LYS A 66 -7.53 -15.57 17.10
N TYR A 67 -8.14 -14.78 16.23
CA TYR A 67 -7.54 -14.41 14.94
C TYR A 67 -6.23 -13.66 15.13
N CYS A 68 -6.21 -12.59 15.92
CA CYS A 68 -4.99 -11.81 16.18
C CYS A 68 -3.89 -12.66 16.81
N CYS A 69 -4.20 -13.54 17.77
CA CYS A 69 -3.20 -14.43 18.36
C CYS A 69 -2.61 -15.43 17.36
N LYS A 70 -3.40 -15.86 16.36
CA LYS A 70 -2.92 -16.72 15.28
C LYS A 70 -2.03 -15.93 14.32
N ASP A 71 -2.49 -14.78 13.84
CA ASP A 71 -1.82 -13.97 12.82
C ASP A 71 -0.50 -13.36 13.34
N TYR A 72 -0.44 -13.04 14.64
CA TYR A 72 0.72 -12.39 15.25
C TYR A 72 1.57 -13.31 16.16
N LYS A 73 1.31 -14.63 16.15
CA LYS A 73 1.89 -15.59 17.11
C LYS A 73 3.41 -15.47 17.24
N ASP A 74 4.09 -15.32 16.11
CA ASP A 74 5.56 -15.34 16.04
C ASP A 74 6.17 -13.94 15.87
N ASN A 75 5.33 -12.90 15.77
CA ASN A 75 5.79 -11.55 15.54
C ASN A 75 5.98 -10.79 16.86
N LYS A 76 7.24 -10.69 17.28
CA LYS A 76 7.67 -9.99 18.50
C LYS A 76 7.35 -8.49 18.50
N LEU A 77 6.93 -7.87 17.40
CA LEU A 77 6.51 -6.47 17.40
C LEU A 77 5.10 -6.30 17.97
N PHE A 78 4.29 -7.36 17.97
CA PHE A 78 2.89 -7.28 18.40
C PHE A 78 2.73 -7.78 19.84
N ASN A 79 1.76 -7.20 20.54
CA ASN A 79 1.30 -7.65 21.84
C ASN A 79 -0.22 -7.67 21.79
N VAL A 80 -0.81 -8.87 21.80
CA VAL A 80 -2.27 -9.04 21.74
C VAL A 80 -2.79 -9.20 23.15
N ILE A 81 -3.76 -8.37 23.55
CA ILE A 81 -4.45 -8.50 24.84
C ILE A 81 -5.92 -8.81 24.64
N PHE A 82 -6.49 -9.65 25.48
CA PHE A 82 -7.93 -9.88 25.50
C PHE A 82 -8.60 -8.84 26.40
N PRO A 83 -9.59 -8.05 25.91
CA PRO A 83 -10.26 -7.05 26.73
C PRO A 83 -11.23 -7.71 27.70
N ILE A 84 -10.80 -7.84 28.95
CA ILE A 84 -11.64 -8.39 30.03
C ILE A 84 -12.69 -7.35 30.48
N ASN A 85 -12.27 -6.09 30.61
CA ASN A 85 -13.09 -4.92 30.92
C ASN A 85 -12.30 -3.64 30.64
N ASP A 86 -12.96 -2.48 30.67
CA ASP A 86 -12.33 -1.19 30.33
C ASP A 86 -11.18 -0.82 31.27
N ARG A 87 -11.30 -1.08 32.58
CA ARG A 87 -10.23 -0.80 33.55
C ARG A 87 -8.96 -1.60 33.24
N TYR A 88 -9.10 -2.86 32.86
CA TYR A 88 -7.98 -3.71 32.46
C TYR A 88 -7.33 -3.20 31.18
N ILE A 89 -8.13 -2.79 30.19
CA ILE A 89 -7.63 -2.22 28.94
C ILE A 89 -6.82 -0.96 29.24
N GLU A 90 -7.37 -0.02 29.99
CA GLU A 90 -6.68 1.22 30.37
C GLU A 90 -5.38 0.96 31.12
N TYR A 91 -5.37 0.00 32.05
CA TYR A 91 -4.16 -0.41 32.75
C TYR A 91 -3.09 -0.93 31.78
N LYS A 92 -3.46 -1.80 30.84
CA LYS A 92 -2.52 -2.32 29.83
C LYS A 92 -2.01 -1.24 28.89
N ILE A 93 -2.85 -0.29 28.50
CA ILE A 93 -2.45 0.87 27.70
C ILE A 93 -1.43 1.71 28.47
N LYS A 94 -1.70 2.04 29.75
CA LYS A 94 -0.77 2.80 30.58
C LYS A 94 0.59 2.11 30.75
N GLN A 95 0.60 0.80 30.97
CA GLN A 95 1.85 0.03 31.04
C GLN A 95 2.63 0.06 29.72
N PHE A 96 1.91 -0.06 28.61
CA PHE A 96 2.49 0.00 27.28
C PHE A 96 3.08 1.39 26.99
N ASP A 97 2.31 2.44 27.26
CA ASP A 97 2.74 3.83 27.05
C ASP A 97 3.94 4.19 27.94
N PHE A 98 3.94 3.79 29.21
CA PHE A 98 5.07 4.03 30.11
C PHE A 98 6.39 3.44 29.59
N LYS A 99 6.32 2.28 28.91
CA LYS A 99 7.48 1.58 28.38
C LYS A 99 8.09 2.25 27.15
N TYR A 100 7.25 2.84 26.27
CA TYR A 100 7.70 3.29 24.95
C TYR A 100 7.69 4.81 24.75
N SER A 101 6.86 5.56 25.50
CA SER A 101 6.78 7.02 25.36
C SER A 101 8.07 7.77 25.70
N LYS A 102 8.91 7.21 26.58
CA LYS A 102 10.13 7.88 27.07
C LYS A 102 11.26 7.99 26.03
N ASN A 103 11.15 7.28 24.92
CA ASN A 103 12.22 7.16 23.93
C ASN A 103 12.00 8.04 22.69
N GLY A 104 11.08 9.01 22.75
CA GLY A 104 10.80 9.91 21.61
C GLY A 104 10.06 9.25 20.45
N PHE A 105 9.59 8.01 20.61
CA PHE A 105 8.83 7.30 19.59
C PHE A 105 7.48 7.97 19.31
N VAL A 106 7.09 7.98 18.03
CA VAL A 106 5.81 8.50 17.59
C VAL A 106 4.71 7.51 17.96
N ARG A 107 3.85 7.89 18.91
CA ARG A 107 2.65 7.14 19.28
C ARG A 107 1.55 7.38 18.25
N ARG A 108 0.91 6.31 17.78
CA ARG A 108 -0.32 6.37 17.00
C ARG A 108 -1.36 5.41 17.52
N GLU A 109 -2.60 5.77 17.28
CA GLU A 109 -3.75 4.97 17.64
C GLU A 109 -4.65 4.80 16.43
N GLY A 110 -5.15 3.60 16.22
CA GLY A 110 -5.98 3.27 15.08
C GLY A 110 -7.05 2.27 15.46
N ASN A 111 -8.16 2.30 14.74
CA ASN A 111 -9.21 1.30 14.81
C ASN A 111 -9.32 0.65 13.44
N SER A 112 -9.21 -0.67 13.37
CA SER A 112 -9.47 -1.40 12.14
C SER A 112 -10.97 -1.60 11.94
N GLN A 113 -11.38 -1.81 10.69
CA GLN A 113 -12.76 -2.20 10.34
C GLN A 113 -13.19 -3.51 11.02
N LEU A 114 -12.22 -4.37 11.38
CA LEU A 114 -12.45 -5.64 12.08
C LEU A 114 -12.68 -5.48 13.60
N SER A 115 -13.04 -4.28 14.08
CA SER A 115 -13.28 -4.04 15.51
C SER A 115 -12.03 -4.33 16.37
N VAL A 116 -10.85 -3.97 15.88
CA VAL A 116 -9.60 -4.07 16.63
C VAL A 116 -9.03 -2.67 16.86
N ARG A 117 -8.87 -2.29 18.13
CA ARG A 117 -8.15 -1.08 18.51
C ARG A 117 -6.66 -1.40 18.56
N THR A 118 -5.84 -0.48 18.09
CA THR A 118 -4.39 -0.63 18.04
C THR A 118 -3.71 0.61 18.58
N ILE A 119 -2.62 0.41 19.31
CA ILE A 119 -1.73 1.48 19.76
C ILE A 119 -0.33 1.07 19.34
N ALA A 120 0.31 1.88 18.51
CA ALA A 120 1.61 1.58 17.96
C ALA A 120 2.60 2.69 18.25
N TYR A 121 3.85 2.31 18.49
CA TYR A 121 4.99 3.20 18.62
C TYR A 121 5.92 2.98 17.45
N TYR A 122 6.33 4.08 16.84
CA TYR A 122 7.18 4.10 15.68
C TYR A 122 8.43 4.93 15.93
N ASP A 123 9.51 4.50 15.33
CA ASP A 123 10.77 5.24 15.27
C ASP A 123 10.83 5.97 13.92
N LEU A 124 10.91 7.30 13.96
CA LEU A 124 11.01 8.11 12.76
C LEU A 124 12.47 8.11 12.29
N ARG A 125 12.70 7.52 11.13
CA ARG A 125 14.03 7.38 10.53
C ARG A 125 14.10 8.07 9.20
N THR A 126 15.32 8.45 8.84
CA THR A 126 15.68 8.86 7.49
C THR A 126 16.39 7.69 6.81
N ILE A 127 15.81 7.17 5.73
CA ILE A 127 16.28 5.97 5.01
C ILE A 127 16.33 6.28 3.53
N LYS A 128 17.22 5.62 2.77
CA LYS A 128 17.28 5.78 1.31
C LYS A 128 16.03 5.20 0.62
N GLY A 129 15.39 6.00 -0.22
CA GLY A 129 14.13 5.64 -0.86
C GLY A 129 13.68 6.70 -1.87
N PHE A 130 12.44 6.62 -2.31
CA PHE A 130 11.74 7.71 -2.98
C PHE A 130 10.29 7.78 -2.51
N TYR A 131 9.72 9.00 -2.50
CA TYR A 131 8.28 9.16 -2.31
C TYR A 131 7.56 8.83 -3.61
N TYR A 132 6.29 8.48 -3.50
CA TYR A 132 5.44 8.35 -4.68
C TYR A 132 4.08 8.98 -4.46
N GLU A 133 3.42 9.32 -5.55
CA GLU A 133 2.05 9.79 -5.56
C GLU A 133 1.17 8.88 -6.41
N TYR A 134 -0.10 8.85 -6.06
CA TYR A 134 -1.12 8.14 -6.80
C TYR A 134 -1.62 9.01 -7.96
N ILE A 135 -1.64 8.46 -9.17
CA ILE A 135 -2.06 9.17 -10.38
C ILE A 135 -3.48 8.77 -10.80
N GLY A 136 -3.81 7.48 -10.72
CA GLY A 136 -5.13 6.96 -11.07
C GLY A 136 -5.18 5.45 -10.99
N ASP A 137 -6.38 4.88 -11.10
CA ASP A 137 -6.62 3.45 -11.14
C ASP A 137 -7.60 3.10 -12.25
N GLN A 138 -7.52 1.84 -12.68
CA GLN A 138 -8.52 1.22 -13.54
C GLN A 138 -8.91 -0.11 -12.91
N ARG A 139 -10.22 -0.29 -12.71
CA ARG A 139 -10.81 -1.53 -12.22
C ARG A 139 -11.51 -2.27 -13.34
N LYS A 140 -11.30 -3.58 -13.44
CA LYS A 140 -11.99 -4.48 -14.39
C LYS A 140 -11.84 -4.08 -15.86
N GLY A 141 -12.44 -4.87 -16.76
CA GLY A 141 -12.44 -4.59 -18.20
C GLY A 141 -11.14 -4.94 -18.91
N MET A 142 -10.30 -5.76 -18.28
CA MET A 142 -9.06 -6.27 -18.87
C MET A 142 -9.31 -7.66 -19.46
N GLY A 143 -8.97 -7.81 -20.73
CA GLY A 143 -9.10 -9.04 -21.49
C GLY A 143 -7.96 -10.03 -21.28
N ALA A 144 -7.98 -11.13 -22.04
CA ALA A 144 -7.01 -12.22 -21.90
C ALA A 144 -5.55 -11.81 -22.12
N LYS A 145 -5.30 -10.77 -22.92
CA LYS A 145 -3.95 -10.21 -23.16
C LYS A 145 -3.31 -9.69 -21.87
N PHE A 146 -4.13 -9.26 -20.90
CA PHE A 146 -3.65 -8.74 -19.64
C PHE A 146 -2.95 -9.80 -18.77
N ASN A 147 -3.09 -11.10 -19.07
CA ASN A 147 -2.44 -12.18 -18.33
C ASN A 147 -0.90 -12.08 -18.32
N LYS A 148 -0.28 -11.37 -19.27
CA LYS A 148 1.17 -11.07 -19.23
C LYS A 148 1.55 -10.36 -17.93
N PHE A 149 0.68 -9.50 -17.43
CA PHE A 149 0.89 -8.75 -16.20
C PHE A 149 0.61 -9.58 -14.95
N CYS A 150 0.10 -10.81 -15.05
CA CYS A 150 -0.18 -11.73 -13.94
C CYS A 150 1.05 -12.54 -13.53
N HIS A 151 2.12 -11.85 -13.08
CA HIS A 151 3.39 -12.50 -12.73
C HIS A 151 3.51 -12.71 -11.20
N PRO A 152 3.99 -13.87 -10.72
CA PRO A 152 4.06 -14.16 -9.28
C PRO A 152 5.04 -13.26 -8.51
N GLU A 153 6.07 -12.76 -9.20
CA GLU A 153 7.13 -11.94 -8.59
C GLU A 153 7.12 -10.49 -9.02
N ILE A 154 6.46 -10.16 -10.14
CA ILE A 154 6.48 -8.81 -10.74
C ILE A 154 5.07 -8.27 -10.70
N PHE A 155 4.87 -7.25 -9.88
CA PHE A 155 3.59 -6.59 -9.72
C PHE A 155 3.69 -5.08 -9.97
N ASN A 156 4.88 -4.54 -10.27
CA ASN A 156 5.11 -3.17 -10.71
C ASN A 156 5.76 -3.17 -12.09
N TRP A 157 5.05 -2.63 -13.07
CA TRP A 157 5.44 -2.58 -14.47
C TRP A 157 5.79 -1.16 -14.86
N VAL A 158 6.95 -1.02 -15.46
CA VAL A 158 7.58 0.25 -15.81
C VAL A 158 7.86 0.27 -17.30
N GLY A 159 7.96 1.44 -17.90
CA GLY A 159 8.16 1.60 -19.35
C GLY A 159 6.84 1.88 -20.05
N ILE A 160 6.86 2.84 -20.98
CA ILE A 160 5.67 3.29 -21.70
C ILE A 160 5.02 2.16 -22.52
N GLU A 161 5.82 1.22 -23.00
CA GLU A 161 5.35 0.04 -23.73
C GLU A 161 4.43 -0.84 -22.87
N ASN A 162 4.74 -1.02 -21.59
CA ASN A 162 3.88 -1.79 -20.68
C ASN A 162 2.55 -1.07 -20.42
N PHE A 163 2.55 0.26 -20.41
CA PHE A 163 1.34 1.07 -20.28
C PHE A 163 0.46 0.95 -21.54
N TYR A 164 1.06 1.00 -22.73
CA TYR A 164 0.33 0.78 -23.99
C TYR A 164 -0.19 -0.64 -24.13
N GLU A 165 0.59 -1.66 -23.76
CA GLU A 165 0.12 -3.05 -23.78
C GLU A 165 -1.05 -3.27 -22.81
N ALA A 166 -1.04 -2.62 -21.64
CA ALA A 166 -2.16 -2.63 -20.70
C ALA A 166 -3.39 -1.94 -21.29
N TYR A 167 -3.22 -0.81 -21.96
CA TYR A 167 -4.29 -0.12 -22.69
C TYR A 167 -4.89 -0.99 -23.80
N GLU A 168 -4.07 -1.67 -24.60
CA GLU A 168 -4.50 -2.62 -25.64
C GLU A 168 -5.16 -3.88 -25.08
N SER A 169 -5.00 -4.14 -23.79
CA SER A 169 -5.66 -5.23 -23.09
C SER A 169 -7.07 -4.86 -22.61
N ILE A 170 -7.50 -3.60 -22.75
CA ILE A 170 -8.85 -3.19 -22.40
C ILE A 170 -9.84 -3.79 -23.40
N GLU A 171 -10.79 -4.57 -22.89
CA GLU A 171 -11.76 -5.32 -23.68
C GLU A 171 -13.20 -4.88 -23.35
N PHE A 172 -14.06 -4.96 -24.36
CA PHE A 172 -15.50 -4.83 -24.21
C PHE A 172 -16.10 -6.17 -23.78
N ASP A 173 -16.74 -6.22 -22.62
CA ASP A 173 -17.29 -7.45 -22.06
C ASP A 173 -18.83 -7.41 -22.00
N GLU A 174 -19.46 -7.69 -23.15
CA GLU A 174 -20.93 -7.73 -23.27
C GLU A 174 -21.57 -8.76 -22.33
N LEU A 175 -20.86 -9.86 -22.04
CA LEU A 175 -21.34 -10.92 -21.14
C LEU A 175 -21.44 -10.46 -19.68
N ARG A 176 -20.73 -9.39 -19.32
CA ARG A 176 -20.83 -8.72 -18.00
C ARG A 176 -21.75 -7.51 -18.01
N GLY A 177 -22.39 -7.22 -19.14
CA GLY A 177 -23.31 -6.09 -19.30
C GLY A 177 -22.62 -4.77 -19.55
N ASP A 178 -21.37 -4.76 -20.04
CA ASP A 178 -20.74 -3.52 -20.51
C ASP A 178 -21.57 -2.93 -21.67
N THR A 179 -21.76 -1.63 -21.66
CA THR A 179 -22.21 -0.88 -22.84
C THR A 179 -21.02 -0.35 -23.64
N PHE A 180 -21.22 -0.01 -24.91
CA PHE A 180 -20.17 0.67 -25.69
C PHE A 180 -19.75 2.01 -25.07
N GLN A 181 -20.66 2.69 -24.36
CA GLN A 181 -20.33 3.90 -23.62
C GLN A 181 -19.36 3.58 -22.48
N ASP A 182 -19.62 2.56 -21.66
CA ASP A 182 -18.73 2.15 -20.56
C ASP A 182 -17.34 1.78 -21.06
N TYR A 183 -17.26 1.07 -22.19
CA TYR A 183 -15.99 0.71 -22.82
C TYR A 183 -15.22 1.93 -23.32
N ASN A 184 -15.89 2.87 -24.00
CA ASN A 184 -15.25 4.09 -24.47
C ASN A 184 -14.80 4.98 -23.31
N GLU A 185 -15.61 5.12 -22.27
CA GLU A 185 -15.24 5.84 -21.04
C GLU A 185 -14.02 5.19 -20.39
N ARG A 186 -13.95 3.86 -20.35
CA ARG A 186 -12.79 3.11 -19.84
C ARG A 186 -11.52 3.41 -20.63
N LEU A 187 -11.59 3.40 -21.96
CA LEU A 187 -10.47 3.74 -22.83
C LEU A 187 -10.00 5.19 -22.60
N VAL A 188 -10.93 6.15 -22.54
CA VAL A 188 -10.59 7.56 -22.29
C VAL A 188 -9.95 7.72 -20.92
N ASN A 189 -10.55 7.15 -19.87
CA ASN A 189 -10.03 7.23 -18.51
C ASN A 189 -8.65 6.59 -18.38
N PHE A 190 -8.40 5.44 -19.03
CA PHE A 190 -7.08 4.83 -19.01
C PHE A 190 -6.06 5.71 -19.73
N LYS A 191 -6.39 6.23 -20.91
CA LYS A 191 -5.50 7.12 -21.65
C LYS A 191 -5.14 8.35 -20.82
N GLU A 192 -6.13 9.03 -20.25
CA GLU A 192 -5.93 10.26 -19.45
C GLU A 192 -5.14 10.01 -18.16
N ASN A 193 -5.34 8.86 -17.51
CA ASN A 193 -4.72 8.59 -16.21
C ASN A 193 -3.41 7.81 -16.29
N PHE A 194 -3.18 7.03 -17.34
CA PHE A 194 -2.01 6.17 -17.48
C PHE A 194 -1.09 6.68 -18.57
N ILE A 195 -1.58 6.78 -19.81
CA ILE A 195 -0.75 7.12 -20.98
C ILE A 195 -0.33 8.59 -20.95
N ASP A 196 -1.29 9.51 -20.85
CA ASP A 196 -1.02 10.95 -20.97
C ASP A 196 -0.26 11.52 -19.77
N LYS A 197 -0.30 10.82 -18.64
CA LYS A 197 0.40 11.19 -17.40
C LYS A 197 1.69 10.40 -17.18
N TYR A 198 2.08 9.54 -18.12
CA TYR A 198 3.31 8.77 -18.02
C TYR A 198 4.53 9.70 -18.06
N ILE A 199 5.49 9.44 -17.16
CA ILE A 199 6.80 10.10 -17.14
C ILE A 199 7.88 9.03 -17.05
N GLU A 200 8.76 9.00 -18.04
CA GLU A 200 9.94 8.12 -18.08
C GLU A 200 10.79 8.32 -16.83
N GLY A 201 11.31 7.23 -16.24
CA GLY A 201 12.08 7.28 -14.99
C GLY A 201 11.24 7.51 -13.72
N ALA A 202 9.93 7.79 -13.81
CA ALA A 202 9.10 8.14 -12.66
C ALA A 202 7.84 7.28 -12.53
N SER A 203 7.17 7.00 -13.64
CA SER A 203 5.89 6.30 -13.69
C SER A 203 6.03 4.79 -13.58
N TYR A 204 5.14 4.18 -12.81
CA TYR A 204 4.99 2.73 -12.75
C TYR A 204 3.53 2.33 -12.52
N MET A 205 3.17 1.19 -13.08
CA MET A 205 1.85 0.59 -12.98
C MET A 205 1.92 -0.57 -11.98
N THR A 206 1.12 -0.54 -10.92
CA THR A 206 1.00 -1.66 -9.98
C THR A 206 -0.21 -2.51 -10.33
N VAL A 207 -0.09 -3.83 -10.20
CA VAL A 207 -1.17 -4.79 -10.44
C VAL A 207 -1.53 -5.49 -9.14
N SER A 208 -2.81 -5.45 -8.79
CA SER A 208 -3.40 -6.08 -7.61
C SER A 208 -4.29 -7.24 -8.04
N TYR A 209 -4.07 -8.43 -7.48
CA TYR A 209 -4.84 -9.66 -7.73
C TYR A 209 -5.86 -9.96 -6.64
#